data_AF-A0A1M6HYY9-F1
#
_entry.id   AF-A0A1M6HYY9-F1
#
_cell.length_a   1.000
_cell.length_b   1.000
_cell.length_c   1.000
_cell.angle_alpha   90.00
_cell.angle_beta   90.00
_cell.angle_gamma   90.00
#
_symmetry.space_group_name_H-M   'P 1'
#
loop_
_entity.id
_entity.type
_entity.pdbx_description
1 polymer ?
#
loop_
_entity_poly.entity_id
_entity_poly.type
_entity_poly.pdbx_seq_one_letter_code
_entity_poly.pdbx_strand_id
1 'polypeptide(L)'
;MKIGTTILITFILLVIVVFSMGGGHGTYLPAKVVYPFTMLIAILTKNGIGILPTIIAVGQIPIYALILTKKPKWKFIILGLHILAVIICLNLQSEMFE
;
A
#
# COMPACT_ATOMS: atom_id res chain seq x y z
N MET A 1 -14.83 2.28 12.34
CA MET A 1 -13.60 1.99 13.12
C MET A 1 -13.18 3.28 13.83
N LYS A 2 -12.69 3.24 15.07
CA LYS A 2 -12.21 4.46 15.74
C LYS A 2 -10.93 4.95 15.03
N ILE A 3 -10.78 6.27 14.89
CA ILE A 3 -9.65 6.88 14.17
C ILE A 3 -8.29 6.46 14.75
N GLY A 4 -8.18 6.37 16.09
CA GLY A 4 -6.96 5.93 16.77
C GLY A 4 -6.56 4.50 16.40
N THR A 5 -7.53 3.59 16.26
CA THR A 5 -7.28 2.21 15.82
C THR A 5 -6.78 2.17 14.38
N THR A 6 -7.36 2.98 13.49
CA THR A 6 -6.91 3.08 12.09
C THR A 6 -5.47 3.57 12.00
N ILE A 7 -5.10 4.61 12.77
CA ILE A 7 -3.74 5.16 12.80
C ILE A 7 -2.76 4.10 13.32
N LEU A 8 -3.09 3.42 14.42
CA LEU A 8 -2.24 2.37 15.00
C LEU A 8 -2.00 1.22 14.01
N ILE A 9 -3.06 0.72 13.36
CA ILE A 9 -2.96 -0.33 12.34
C ILE A 9 -2.09 0.14 11.17
N THR A 10 -2.30 1.37 10.70
CA THR A 10 -1.51 1.96 9.61
C THR A 10 -0.03 2.00 9.98
N PHE A 11 0.30 2.46 11.19
CA PHE A 11 1.68 2.52 11.67
C PHE A 11 2.33 1.14 11.75
N ILE A 12 1.65 0.16 12.35
CA ILE A 12 2.17 -1.22 12.48
C ILE A 12 2.43 -1.83 11.09
N LEU A 13 1.49 -1.66 10.15
CA LEU A 13 1.64 -2.19 8.80
C LEU A 13 2.78 -1.51 8.03
N LEU A 14 2.95 -0.18 8.18
CA LEU A 14 4.09 0.53 7.61
C LEU A 14 5.42 0.00 8.16
N VAL A 15 5.52 -0.20 9.47
CA VAL A 15 6.72 -0.78 10.10
C VAL A 15 7.02 -2.15 9.51
N ILE A 16 6.06 -3.07 9.50
CA ILE A 16 6.25 -4.42 8.95
C ILE A 16 6.73 -4.36 7.50
N VAL A 17 6.12 -3.51 6.67
CA VAL A 17 6.46 -3.39 5.25
C VAL A 17 7.85 -2.79 5.06
N VAL A 18 8.20 -1.71 5.77
CA VAL A 18 9.52 -1.06 5.68
C VAL A 18 10.63 -2.01 6.10
N PHE A 19 10.47 -2.72 7.22
CA PHE A 19 11.46 -3.70 7.67
C PHE A 19 11.59 -4.87 6.70
N SER A 20 10.50 -5.34 6.10
CA SER A 20 10.54 -6.42 5.11
C SER A 20 11.31 -6.05 3.85
N MET A 21 11.22 -4.78 3.42
CA MET A 21 11.96 -4.28 2.26
C MET A 21 13.46 -4.08 2.54
N GLY A 22 13.91 -4.12 3.80
CA GLY A 22 15.33 -4.11 4.15
C GLY A 22 16.13 -2.95 3.54
N GLY A 23 15.53 -1.76 3.44
CA GLY A 23 16.17 -0.59 2.80
C GLY A 23 16.37 -0.70 1.29
N GLY A 24 15.72 -1.66 0.63
CA GLY A 24 15.82 -1.91 -0.81
C GLY A 24 16.37 -3.29 -1.17
N HIS A 25 16.99 -3.98 -0.20
CA HIS A 25 17.62 -5.29 -0.40
C HIS A 25 16.76 -6.47 0.07
N GLY A 26 15.61 -6.20 0.68
CA GLY A 26 14.69 -7.20 1.20
C GLY A 26 13.60 -7.58 0.20
N THR A 27 12.48 -8.08 0.72
CA THR A 27 11.33 -8.48 -0.09
C THR A 27 10.29 -7.37 -0.18
N TYR A 28 9.90 -7.03 -1.40
CA TYR A 28 8.80 -6.11 -1.68
C TYR A 28 7.43 -6.79 -1.63
N LEU A 29 7.36 -8.09 -1.37
CA LEU A 29 6.09 -8.83 -1.36
C LEU A 29 5.07 -8.23 -0.35
N PRO A 30 5.43 -7.92 0.91
CA PRO A 30 4.50 -7.28 1.84
C PRO A 30 4.06 -5.89 1.38
N ALA A 31 4.95 -5.12 0.74
CA ALA A 31 4.61 -3.82 0.18
C ALA A 31 3.60 -3.94 -0.96
N LYS A 32 3.80 -4.91 -1.87
CA LYS A 32 2.91 -5.19 -3.00
C LYS A 32 1.53 -5.66 -2.56
N VAL A 33 1.43 -6.40 -1.45
CA VAL A 33 0.16 -6.91 -0.92
C VAL A 33 -0.57 -5.86 -0.08
N VAL A 34 0.12 -5.17 0.81
CA VAL A 34 -0.52 -4.25 1.77
C VAL A 34 -0.72 -2.86 1.17
N TYR A 35 0.23 -2.39 0.35
CA TYR A 35 0.21 -1.06 -0.27
C TYR A 35 0.37 -1.15 -1.81
N PRO A 36 -0.53 -1.86 -2.50
CA PRO A 36 -0.40 -2.09 -3.94
C PRO A 36 -0.43 -0.79 -4.75
N PHE A 37 -1.21 0.23 -4.35
CA PHE A 37 -1.25 1.50 -5.07
C PHE A 37 0.07 2.28 -4.94
N THR A 38 0.67 2.27 -3.75
CA THR A 38 2.03 2.80 -3.55
C THR A 38 3.03 2.08 -4.45
N MET A 39 2.99 0.75 -4.48
CA MET A 39 3.93 -0.04 -5.27
C MET A 39 3.71 0.13 -6.77
N LEU A 40 2.47 0.21 -7.25
CA LEU A 40 2.18 0.53 -8.65
C LEU A 40 2.81 1.86 -9.04
N ILE A 41 2.64 2.89 -8.23
CA ILE A 41 3.18 4.22 -8.53
C ILE A 41 4.71 4.20 -8.48
N ALA A 42 5.29 3.57 -7.46
CA ALA A 42 6.75 3.41 -7.37
C ALA A 42 7.34 2.71 -8.60
N ILE A 43 6.71 1.61 -9.05
CA ILE A 43 7.15 0.85 -10.23
C ILE A 43 6.94 1.67 -11.51
N LEU A 44 5.74 2.20 -11.74
CA LEU A 44 5.41 2.90 -12.99
C LEU A 44 6.20 4.21 -13.16
N THR A 45 6.53 4.88 -12.06
CA THR A 45 7.35 6.10 -12.11
C THR A 45 8.84 5.83 -12.22
N LYS A 46 9.29 4.57 -12.03
CA LYS A 46 10.70 4.16 -12.02
C LYS A 46 11.58 4.92 -11.03
N ASN A 47 10.98 5.66 -10.10
CA ASN A 47 11.67 6.49 -9.11
C ASN A 47 11.67 5.84 -7.72
N GLY A 48 11.26 4.58 -7.66
CA GLY A 48 11.13 3.84 -6.44
C GLY A 48 10.16 4.45 -5.41
N ILE A 49 10.37 4.15 -4.11
CA ILE A 49 9.52 4.60 -3.01
C ILE A 49 10.02 5.97 -2.56
N GLY A 50 9.78 6.97 -3.42
CA GLY A 50 10.05 8.37 -3.10
C GLY A 50 8.95 9.02 -2.25
N ILE A 51 8.94 10.35 -2.24
CA ILE A 51 8.00 11.16 -1.45
C ILE A 51 6.54 10.85 -1.82
N LEU A 52 6.21 10.83 -3.12
CA LEU A 52 4.84 10.63 -3.58
C LEU A 52 4.28 9.23 -3.22
N PRO A 53 4.94 8.11 -3.54
CA PRO A 53 4.51 6.78 -3.08
C PRO A 53 4.37 6.69 -1.56
N THR A 54 5.24 7.35 -0.80
CA THR A 54 5.20 7.37 0.68
C THR A 54 3.95 8.06 1.20
N ILE A 55 3.59 9.23 0.65
CA ILE A 55 2.35 9.93 1.01
C ILE A 55 1.13 9.04 0.78
N ILE A 56 1.13 8.32 -0.35
CA ILE A 56 0.05 7.40 -0.72
C ILE A 56 0.00 6.21 0.25
N ALA A 57 1.14 5.68 0.68
CA ALA A 57 1.20 4.57 1.62
C ALA A 57 0.56 4.95 2.97
N VAL A 58 0.94 6.12 3.50
CA VAL A 58 0.39 6.67 4.75
C VAL A 58 -1.11 6.94 4.61
N GLY A 59 -1.56 7.42 3.45
CA GLY A 59 -2.96 7.75 3.20
C GLY A 59 -3.86 6.54 2.90
N GLN A 60 -3.35 5.45 2.34
CA GLN A 60 -4.17 4.38 1.76
C GLN A 60 -5.17 3.77 2.76
N ILE A 61 -4.69 3.34 3.93
CA ILE A 61 -5.53 2.70 4.94
C ILE A 61 -6.51 3.70 5.59
N PRO A 62 -6.08 4.91 6.00
CA PRO A 62 -7.01 5.95 6.44
C PRO A 62 -8.10 6.29 5.42
N ILE A 63 -7.74 6.38 4.14
CA ILE A 63 -8.71 6.63 3.06
C ILE A 63 -9.71 5.49 2.94
N TYR A 64 -9.26 4.23 2.97
CA TYR A 64 -10.17 3.08 2.96
C TYR A 64 -11.11 3.11 4.16
N ALA A 65 -10.58 3.32 5.37
CA ALA A 65 -11.39 3.40 6.58
C ALA A 65 -12.42 4.53 6.52
N LEU A 66 -12.04 5.69 5.98
CA LEU A 66 -12.94 6.84 5.80
C LEU A 66 -14.06 6.52 4.80
N ILE A 67 -13.72 5.96 3.64
CA ILE A 67 -14.72 5.60 2.62
C ILE A 67 -15.67 4.54 3.16
N LEU A 68 -15.17 3.51 3.84
CA LEU A 68 -16.01 2.43 4.39
C LEU A 68 -16.90 2.90 5.55
N THR A 69 -16.45 3.89 6.32
CA THR A 69 -17.29 4.51 7.35
C THR A 69 -18.44 5.29 6.74
N LYS A 70 -18.19 6.04 5.65
CA LYS A 70 -19.22 6.85 4.98
C LYS A 70 -20.11 6.04 4.01
N LYS A 71 -19.55 5.01 3.38
CA LYS A 71 -20.18 4.21 2.31
C LYS A 71 -19.83 2.72 2.50
N PRO A 72 -20.43 2.04 3.50
CA PRO A 72 -20.09 0.64 3.82
C PRO A 72 -20.34 -0.34 2.67
N LYS A 73 -21.32 -0.04 1.78
CA LYS A 73 -21.60 -0.84 0.59
C LYS A 73 -20.44 -0.87 -0.43
N TRP A 74 -19.51 0.09 -0.35
CA TRP A 74 -18.35 0.17 -1.25
C TRP A 74 -17.23 -0.80 -0.88
N LYS A 75 -17.39 -1.61 0.19
CA LYS A 75 -16.40 -2.60 0.61
C LYS A 75 -15.95 -3.54 -0.49
N PHE A 76 -16.88 -3.99 -1.33
CA PHE A 76 -16.56 -4.90 -2.44
C PHE A 76 -15.82 -4.20 -3.58
N ILE A 77 -16.12 -2.90 -3.81
CA ILE A 77 -15.42 -2.10 -4.82
C ILE A 77 -13.98 -1.84 -4.38
N ILE A 78 -13.78 -1.38 -3.14
CA ILE A 78 -12.45 -1.13 -2.58
C ILE A 78 -11.63 -2.41 -2.55
N LEU A 79 -12.22 -3.52 -2.08
CA LEU A 79 -11.55 -4.81 -2.04
C LEU A 79 -11.19 -5.29 -3.45
N GLY A 80 -12.11 -5.17 -4.42
CA GLY A 80 -11.87 -5.52 -5.81
C GLY A 80 -10.73 -4.72 -6.44
N LEU A 81 -10.74 -3.39 -6.26
CA LEU A 81 -9.66 -2.52 -6.74
C LEU A 81 -8.32 -2.85 -6.07
N HIS A 82 -8.33 -3.13 -4.77
CA HIS A 82 -7.12 -3.49 -4.03
C HIS A 82 -6.56 -4.83 -4.53
N ILE A 83 -7.38 -5.88 -4.63
CA ILE A 83 -6.97 -7.19 -5.15
C ILE A 83 -6.43 -7.06 -6.58
N LEU A 84 -7.13 -6.31 -7.45
CA LEU A 84 -6.67 -6.07 -8.81
C LEU A 84 -5.29 -5.41 -8.82
N ALA A 85 -5.08 -4.38 -7.99
CA ALA A 85 -3.80 -3.70 -7.87
C ALA A 85 -2.70 -4.64 -7.33
N VAL A 86 -3.01 -5.51 -6.37
CA VAL A 86 -2.08 -6.55 -5.88
C VAL A 86 -1.69 -7.50 -7.01
N ILE A 87 -2.66 -8.03 -7.76
CA ILE A 87 -2.39 -8.94 -8.89
C ILE A 87 -1.47 -8.25 -9.90
N ILE A 88 -1.75 -7.00 -10.28
CA ILE A 88 -0.89 -6.26 -11.20
C ILE A 88 0.52 -6.10 -10.60
N CYS A 89 0.65 -5.66 -9.34
CA CYS A 89 1.94 -5.53 -8.66
C CYS A 89 2.75 -6.82 -8.61
N LEU A 90 2.10 -7.97 -8.39
CA LEU A 90 2.76 -9.27 -8.33
C LEU A 90 3.30 -9.71 -9.70
N ASN A 91 2.66 -9.26 -10.78
CA ASN A 91 3.11 -9.53 -12.16
C ASN A 91 4.13 -8.50 -12.69
N LEU A 92 4.37 -7.41 -11.97
CA LEU A 92 5.38 -6.42 -12.32
C LEU A 92 6.68 -6.69 -11.57
N GLN A 93 7.81 -6.66 -12.26
CA GLN A 93 9.13 -6.71 -11.62
C GLN A 93 9.35 -5.47 -10.74
N SER A 94 9.88 -5.70 -9.55
CA SER A 94 10.33 -4.65 -8.64
C SER A 94 11.81 -4.34 -8.79
N GLU A 95 12.53 -4.97 -9.72
CA GLU A 95 14.00 -4.87 -9.87
C GLU A 95 14.50 -3.47 -10.31
N MET A 96 13.63 -2.49 -10.51
CA MET A 96 14.03 -1.10 -10.84
C MET A 96 14.45 -0.26 -9.61
N PHE A 97 14.81 -0.88 -8.49
CA PHE A 97 15.38 -0.17 -7.32
C PHE A 97 16.91 -0.27 -7.25
N GLU A 98 17.56 -0.77 -8.29
CA GLU A 98 19.03 -0.71 -8.45
C GLU A 98 19.51 0.63 -9.00
#